data_AF-A0A8X6FYU8-F1
#
_entry.id   AF-A0A8X6FYU8-F1
#
_cell.length_a   1.000
_cell.length_b   1.000
_cell.length_c   1.000
_cell.angle_alpha   90.00
_cell.angle_beta   90.00
_cell.angle_gamma   90.00
#
_symmetry.space_group_name_H-M   'P 1'
#
loop_
_entity.id
_entity.type
_entity.pdbx_description
1 polymer ?
#
loop_
_entity_poly.entity_id
_entity_poly.type
_entity_poly.pdbx_seq_one_letter_code
_entity_poly.pdbx_strand_id
1 'polypeptide(L)'
;MADKDDTSEPTIANDLVVTKYKMAGKMVDWVLNKLIEKCIPGTSVISICEAGDQLLEEETSKVFKKEKGVKKGIAFPTCVSVNNCICHFSPLKSGPDYLLSDGDMVKL
;
A
#
# COMPACT_ATOMS: atom_id res chain seq x y z
N MET A 1 12.84 21.32 27.46
CA MET A 1 14.16 20.67 27.58
C MET A 1 14.37 19.93 26.27
N ALA A 2 15.42 20.27 25.54
CA ALA A 2 15.80 19.57 24.32
C ALA A 2 16.53 18.29 24.75
N ASP A 3 15.81 17.17 24.74
CA ASP A 3 16.44 15.86 24.84
C ASP A 3 17.31 15.67 23.60
N LYS A 4 18.63 15.74 23.80
CA LYS A 4 19.63 15.50 22.78
C LYS A 4 19.44 14.09 22.23
N ASP A 5 19.20 14.04 20.93
CA ASP A 5 19.46 12.93 20.02
C ASP A 5 20.72 12.14 20.42
N ASP A 6 20.54 10.87 20.77
CA ASP A 6 21.64 9.89 20.80
C ASP A 6 21.16 8.48 20.36
N THR A 7 20.33 8.45 19.32
CA THR A 7 20.15 7.26 18.48
C THR A 7 20.00 7.72 17.04
N SER A 8 21.11 7.76 16.29
CA SER A 8 21.09 7.96 14.85
C SER A 8 20.01 7.08 14.20
N GLU A 9 19.24 7.63 13.25
CA GLU A 9 18.27 6.83 12.50
C GLU A 9 18.96 5.58 11.92
N PRO A 10 18.37 4.39 12.12
CA PRO A 10 18.99 3.15 11.69
C PRO A 10 19.02 3.11 10.16
N THR A 11 20.21 2.99 9.57
CA THR A 11 20.41 2.96 8.12
C THR A 11 20.42 1.53 7.58
N ILE A 12 20.51 1.38 6.26
CA ILE A 12 20.68 0.08 5.59
C ILE A 12 21.99 -0.65 5.93
N ALA A 13 22.90 -0.02 6.69
CA ALA A 13 24.07 -0.70 7.24
C ALA A 13 23.70 -1.75 8.31
N ASN A 14 22.47 -1.69 8.86
CA ASN A 14 21.94 -2.69 9.76
C ASN A 14 21.09 -3.72 8.99
N ASP A 15 21.47 -5.00 9.07
CA ASP A 15 20.76 -6.11 8.40
C ASP A 15 19.28 -6.20 8.77
N LEU A 16 18.88 -5.80 9.99
CA LEU A 16 17.48 -5.77 10.41
C LEU A 16 16.68 -4.72 9.63
N VAL A 17 17.29 -3.59 9.27
CA VAL A 17 16.65 -2.54 8.45
C VAL A 17 16.42 -3.08 7.04
N VAL A 18 17.43 -3.68 6.43
CA VAL A 18 17.32 -4.31 5.10
C VAL A 18 16.27 -5.43 5.11
N THR A 19 16.21 -6.21 6.18
CA THR A 19 15.20 -7.26 6.35
C THR A 19 13.79 -6.69 6.39
N LYS A 20 13.57 -5.59 7.13
CA LYS A 20 12.27 -4.87 7.15
C LYS A 20 11.86 -4.39 5.75
N TYR A 21 12.78 -3.77 5.00
CA TYR A 21 12.52 -3.35 3.62
C TYR A 21 12.17 -4.52 2.71
N LYS A 22 12.93 -5.62 2.77
CA LYS A 22 12.66 -6.81 1.96
C LYS A 22 11.31 -7.44 2.28
N MET A 23 10.92 -7.51 3.56
CA MET A 23 9.62 -8.03 3.95
C MET A 23 8.48 -7.14 3.46
N ALA A 24 8.59 -5.82 3.62
CA ALA A 24 7.60 -4.88 3.12
C ALA A 24 7.46 -4.96 1.59
N GLY A 25 8.60 -5.02 0.87
CA GLY A 25 8.60 -5.17 -0.59
C GLY A 25 7.90 -6.45 -1.06
N LYS A 26 8.12 -7.58 -0.38
CA LYS A 26 7.42 -8.84 -0.70
C LYS A 26 5.91 -8.77 -0.44
N MET A 27 5.48 -8.10 0.62
CA MET A 27 4.06 -7.91 0.91
C MET A 27 3.40 -7.06 -0.18
N VAL A 28 4.01 -5.92 -0.53
CA VAL A 28 3.48 -5.02 -1.56
C VAL A 28 3.46 -5.71 -2.92
N ASP A 29 4.50 -6.45 -3.29
CA ASP A 29 4.54 -7.21 -4.56
C ASP A 29 3.40 -8.24 -4.64
N TRP A 30 3.15 -8.97 -3.54
CA TRP A 30 2.04 -9.93 -3.49
C TRP A 30 0.67 -9.23 -3.58
N VAL A 31 0.45 -8.14 -2.84
CA VAL A 31 -0.80 -7.38 -2.90
C VAL A 31 -1.00 -6.77 -4.29
N LEU A 32 0.04 -6.20 -4.89
CA LEU A 32 -0.02 -5.61 -6.23
C LEU A 32 -0.49 -6.64 -7.27
N ASN A 33 0.07 -7.85 -7.25
CA ASN A 33 -0.37 -8.92 -8.14
C ASN A 33 -1.86 -9.28 -7.94
N LYS A 34 -2.34 -9.28 -6.69
CA LYS A 34 -3.76 -9.50 -6.37
C LYS A 34 -4.67 -8.37 -6.87
N LEU A 35 -4.20 -7.12 -6.87
CA LEU A 35 -4.93 -5.99 -7.41
C LEU A 35 -4.97 -6.01 -8.94
N ILE A 36 -3.87 -6.39 -9.60
CA ILE A 36 -3.82 -6.58 -11.05
C ILE A 36 -4.87 -7.62 -11.50
N GLU A 37 -5.00 -8.74 -10.80
CA GLU A 37 -6.04 -9.75 -11.06
C GLU A 37 -7.48 -9.21 -10.94
N LYS A 38 -7.68 -8.16 -10.12
CA LYS A 38 -8.98 -7.50 -9.92
C LYS A 38 -9.26 -6.41 -10.95
N CYS A 39 -8.27 -5.96 -11.71
CA CYS A 39 -8.44 -4.93 -12.74
C CYS A 39 -9.11 -5.50 -14.00
N ILE A 40 -10.39 -5.89 -13.88
CA ILE A 40 -11.21 -6.37 -14.99
C ILE A 40 -12.33 -5.37 -15.33
N PRO A 41 -12.80 -5.33 -16.59
CA PRO A 41 -13.90 -4.44 -16.99
C PRO A 41 -15.14 -4.61 -16.11
N GLY A 42 -15.79 -3.50 -15.77
CA GLY A 42 -16.93 -3.43 -14.85
C GLY A 42 -16.55 -3.34 -13.37
N THR A 43 -15.28 -3.49 -13.01
CA THR A 43 -14.86 -3.40 -11.60
C THR A 43 -14.79 -1.96 -11.13
N SER A 44 -15.32 -1.72 -9.94
CA SER A 44 -15.25 -0.44 -9.23
C SER A 44 -13.84 -0.13 -8.77
N VAL A 45 -13.35 1.08 -9.05
CA VAL A 45 -12.08 1.57 -8.53
C VAL A 45 -12.09 1.66 -7.00
N ILE A 46 -13.19 2.13 -6.40
CA ILE A 46 -13.35 2.14 -4.93
C ILE A 46 -13.12 0.73 -4.36
N SER A 47 -13.71 -0.29 -4.99
CA SER A 47 -13.58 -1.68 -4.53
C SER A 47 -12.15 -2.23 -4.62
N ILE A 48 -11.36 -1.77 -5.60
CA ILE A 48 -9.95 -2.14 -5.76
C ILE A 48 -9.11 -1.44 -4.68
N CYS A 49 -9.32 -0.14 -4.44
CA CYS A 49 -8.64 0.59 -3.36
C CYS A 49 -8.89 -0.05 -1.99
N GLU A 50 -10.15 -0.34 -1.65
CA GLU A 50 -10.52 -0.96 -0.38
C GLU A 50 -9.91 -2.35 -0.22
N ALA A 51 -9.91 -3.16 -1.28
CA ALA A 51 -9.28 -4.47 -1.24
C ALA A 51 -7.76 -4.37 -1.02
N GLY A 52 -7.10 -3.39 -1.63
CA GLY A 52 -5.66 -3.18 -1.47
C GLY A 52 -5.29 -2.79 -0.05
N ASP A 53 -6.00 -1.80 0.51
CA ASP A 53 -5.76 -1.33 1.87
C ASP A 53 -6.05 -2.44 2.89
N GLN A 54 -7.14 -3.19 2.71
CA GLN A 54 -7.46 -4.33 3.57
C GLN A 54 -6.35 -5.40 3.54
N LEU A 55 -5.87 -5.78 2.35
CA LEU A 55 -4.81 -6.79 2.23
C LEU A 55 -3.49 -6.30 2.85
N LEU A 56 -3.14 -5.01 2.69
CA LEU A 56 -1.95 -4.42 3.31
C LEU A 56 -2.04 -4.42 4.83
N GLU A 57 -3.18 -4.03 5.40
CA GLU A 57 -3.41 -4.09 6.85
C GLU A 57 -3.34 -5.53 7.37
N GLU A 58 -3.97 -6.47 6.67
CA GLU A 58 -3.93 -7.89 7.02
C GLU A 58 -2.50 -8.44 7.02
N GLU A 59 -1.72 -8.22 5.95
CA GLU A 59 -0.36 -8.72 5.84
C GLU A 59 0.59 -8.08 6.86
N THR A 60 0.50 -6.76 7.05
CA THR A 60 1.35 -6.05 8.02
C THR A 60 1.00 -6.42 9.48
N SER A 61 -0.25 -6.80 9.76
CA SER A 61 -0.66 -7.29 11.09
C SER A 61 0.00 -8.63 11.46
N LYS A 62 0.39 -9.45 10.47
CA LYS A 62 0.93 -10.81 10.66
C LYS A 62 2.36 -10.80 11.21
N VAL A 63 3.16 -9.78 10.89
CA VAL A 63 4.58 -9.65 11.29
C VAL A 63 4.75 -8.81 12.54
N PHE A 64 5.90 -8.89 13.23
CA PHE A 64 6.25 -8.02 14.38
C PHE A 64 5.16 -7.93 15.47
N LYS A 65 4.47 -9.03 15.78
CA LYS A 65 3.39 -9.04 16.80
C LYS A 65 3.91 -8.91 18.24
N LYS A 66 5.14 -9.38 18.49
CA LYS A 66 5.76 -9.39 19.83
C LYS A 66 6.54 -8.11 20.13
N GLU A 67 6.90 -7.35 19.10
CA GLU A 67 7.62 -6.08 19.25
C GLU A 67 6.61 -4.95 19.51
N LYS A 68 6.57 -4.47 20.75
CA LYS A 68 5.74 -3.35 21.15
C LYS A 68 6.31 -2.04 20.60
N GLY A 69 5.46 -1.16 20.09
CA GLY A 69 5.86 0.18 19.61
C GLY A 69 6.34 0.24 18.16
N VAL A 70 6.37 -0.89 17.43
CA VAL A 70 6.68 -0.90 15.99
C VAL A 70 5.49 -0.34 15.20
N LYS A 71 5.71 0.80 14.54
CA LYS A 71 4.77 1.33 13.55
C LYS A 71 4.86 0.50 12.27
N LYS A 72 3.73 -0.04 11.83
CA LYS A 72 3.58 -0.84 10.61
C LYS A 72 2.15 -0.68 10.10
N GLY A 73 1.96 -0.83 8.80
CA GLY A 73 0.68 -0.60 8.15
C GLY A 73 0.87 0.01 6.77
N ILE A 74 -0.12 0.75 6.34
CA ILE A 74 -0.16 1.43 5.05
C ILE A 74 0.78 2.65 5.10
N ALA A 75 1.79 2.66 4.23
CA ALA A 75 2.68 3.81 4.04
C ALA A 75 2.10 4.82 3.03
N PHE A 76 1.38 4.31 2.03
CA PHE A 76 0.68 5.09 1.01
C PHE A 76 -0.62 4.34 0.65
N PRO A 77 -1.79 5.01 0.63
CA PRO A 77 -3.06 4.35 0.36
C PRO A 77 -3.11 3.82 -1.07
N THR A 78 -3.85 2.76 -1.27
CA THR A 78 -4.03 2.16 -2.60
C THR A 78 -4.70 3.18 -3.52
N CYS A 79 -4.05 3.51 -4.63
CA CYS A 79 -4.56 4.44 -5.62
C CYS A 79 -4.69 3.73 -6.97
N VAL A 80 -5.72 4.06 -7.73
CA VAL A 80 -5.97 3.47 -9.06
C VAL A 80 -6.24 4.59 -10.06
N SER A 81 -5.20 5.07 -10.74
CA SER A 81 -5.32 6.19 -11.68
C SER A 81 -5.52 5.70 -13.11
N VAL A 82 -6.67 6.01 -13.71
CA VAL A 82 -7.07 5.50 -15.03
C VAL A 82 -6.83 6.55 -16.13
N ASN A 83 -6.31 6.11 -17.28
CA ASN A 83 -6.11 6.91 -18.50
C ASN A 83 -5.38 8.23 -18.23
N ASN A 84 -6.04 9.37 -18.47
CA ASN A 84 -5.49 10.71 -18.31
C ASN A 84 -5.28 11.14 -16.84
N CYS A 85 -5.81 10.39 -15.87
CA CYS A 85 -5.52 10.63 -14.46
C CYS A 85 -4.05 10.28 -14.19
N ILE A 86 -3.29 11.23 -13.65
CA ILE A 86 -1.84 11.08 -13.47
C ILE A 86 -1.52 10.17 -12.27
N CYS A 87 -2.00 10.54 -11.08
CA CYS A 87 -1.70 9.84 -9.83
C CYS A 87 -2.74 10.17 -8.75
N HIS A 88 -2.66 9.45 -7.61
CA HIS A 88 -3.37 9.74 -6.35
C HIS A 88 -4.90 9.66 -6.43
N PHE A 89 -5.44 8.84 -7.33
CA PHE A 89 -6.88 8.58 -7.36
C PHE A 89 -7.26 7.47 -6.38
N SER A 90 -7.69 7.86 -5.18
CA SER A 90 -8.25 7.00 -4.15
C SER A 90 -9.62 7.56 -3.72
N PRO A 91 -10.69 7.29 -4.49
CA PRO A 91 -12.00 7.91 -4.29
C PRO A 91 -12.65 7.54 -2.95
N LEU A 92 -13.46 8.46 -2.42
CA LEU A 92 -14.27 8.23 -1.22
C LEU A 92 -15.58 7.50 -1.59
N LYS A 93 -16.13 6.71 -0.65
CA LYS A 93 -17.45 6.05 -0.79
C LYS A 93 -18.60 7.01 -1.09
N SER A 94 -18.50 8.25 -0.63
CA SER A 94 -19.49 9.31 -0.87
C SER A 94 -19.28 10.06 -2.18
N GLY A 95 -18.14 9.85 -2.84
CA GLY A 95 -17.78 10.49 -4.09
C GLY A 95 -18.20 9.69 -5.32
N PRO A 96 -17.91 10.22 -6.52
CA PRO A 96 -18.11 9.48 -7.76
C PRO A 96 -17.13 8.31 -7.85
N ASP A 97 -17.63 7.16 -8.25
CA ASP A 97 -16.84 5.97 -8.56
C ASP A 97 -16.49 5.92 -10.06
N TYR A 98 -15.46 5.15 -10.39
CA TYR A 98 -15.09 4.82 -11.77
C TYR A 98 -15.15 3.31 -11.96
N LEU A 99 -15.88 2.86 -12.98
CA LEU A 99 -15.90 1.46 -13.39
C LEU A 99 -14.90 1.26 -14.53
N LEU A 100 -13.97 0.32 -14.34
CA LEU A 100 -12.99 -0.01 -15.36
C LEU A 100 -13.65 -0.45 -16.66
N SER A 101 -13.10 -0.03 -17.79
CA SER A 101 -13.55 -0.44 -19.12
C SER A 101 -12.48 -1.23 -19.84
N ASP A 102 -12.89 -2.03 -20.84
CA ASP A 102 -11.94 -2.73 -21.70
C ASP A 102 -11.06 -1.71 -22.45
N GLY A 103 -9.75 -1.97 -22.49
CA GLY A 103 -8.76 -1.06 -23.08
C GLY A 103 -8.29 0.10 -22.18
N ASP A 104 -8.79 0.23 -20.94
CA ASP A 104 -8.32 1.27 -20.01
C ASP A 104 -6.85 1.06 -19.60
N MET A 105 -6.08 2.15 -19.60
CA MET A 105 -4.74 2.17 -19.01
C MET A 105 -4.84 2.45 -17.51
N VAL A 106 -4.62 1.42 -16.70
CA VAL A 106 -4.71 1.49 -15.23
C VAL A 106 -3.31 1.60 -14.61
N LYS A 107 -3.16 2.53 -13.65
CA LYS A 107 -1.93 2.74 -12.86
C LYS A 107 -2.26 2.45 -11.40
N LEU A 108 -1.55 1.49 -10.81
CA LEU A 108 -1.61 1.10 -9.40
C LEU A 108 -0.40 1.65 -8.63
#